data_AF-A0AA35R2Z0-F1
#
_entry.id   AF-A0AA35R2Z0-F1
#
_cell.length_a   1.000
_cell.length_b   1.000
_cell.length_c   1.000
_cell.angle_alpha   90.00
_cell.angle_beta   90.00
_cell.angle_gamma   90.00
#
_symmetry.space_group_name_H-M   'P 1'
#
loop_
_entity.id
_entity.type
_entity.pdbx_description
1 polymer ?
#
loop_
_entity_poly.entity_id
_entity_poly.type
_entity_poly.pdbx_seq_one_letter_code
_entity_poly.pdbx_strand_id
1 'polypeptide(L)'
;MEGNKRARALRLHVLSFHQLLVSAGGWYVWKRVTRVFQPGCKFLSAGTAVRAVLIVVLGSAQFSVGLGLLFVDREPALVTRISNTCIGIALFLCTSLSLTDLAFFCIGKTLFTSQRRRGRRLERSEARWRFLVALVAAIGLSFAGLLGVAQFTVERLNIPIRGLDRALNGTTVVQLSDIHLGGYSGRSTLQRIVDETNKLNPDLVVITGDLVDGAVVFLREIVQPLRGLRGKHGVFFATGM
;
A
#
# COMPACT_ATOMS: atom_id res chain seq x y z
N MET A 1 -30.01 -4.73 -17.04
CA MET A 1 -28.83 -5.00 -17.91
C MET A 1 -27.89 -3.81 -18.07
N GLU A 2 -28.38 -2.56 -18.01
CA GLU A 2 -27.57 -1.35 -18.24
C GLU A 2 -26.57 -1.03 -17.12
N GLY A 3 -26.93 -1.28 -15.86
CA GLY A 3 -26.04 -1.10 -14.70
C GLY A 3 -24.76 -1.95 -14.76
N ASN A 4 -24.83 -3.17 -15.30
CA ASN A 4 -23.68 -4.06 -15.43
C ASN A 4 -22.70 -3.57 -16.53
N LYS A 5 -23.21 -2.90 -17.58
CA LYS A 5 -22.37 -2.31 -18.63
C LYS A 5 -21.60 -1.09 -18.10
N ARG A 6 -22.25 -0.21 -17.34
CA ARG A 6 -21.60 0.97 -16.72
C ARG A 6 -20.55 0.56 -15.69
N ALA A 7 -20.85 -0.42 -14.84
CA ALA A 7 -19.88 -0.95 -13.87
C ALA A 7 -18.65 -1.59 -14.55
N ARG A 8 -18.84 -2.35 -15.63
CA ARG A 8 -17.73 -2.91 -16.42
C ARG A 8 -16.90 -1.83 -17.09
N ALA A 9 -17.54 -0.82 -17.68
CA ALA A 9 -16.84 0.30 -18.30
C ALA A 9 -16.02 1.10 -17.28
N LEU A 10 -16.57 1.36 -16.08
CA LEU A 10 -15.84 2.05 -15.01
C LEU A 10 -14.62 1.25 -14.56
N ARG A 11 -14.77 -0.07 -14.33
CA ARG A 11 -13.65 -0.95 -13.98
C ARG A 11 -12.56 -0.95 -15.04
N LEU A 12 -12.93 -1.02 -16.32
CA LEU A 12 -11.98 -0.94 -17.44
C LEU A 12 -11.23 0.40 -17.47
N HIS A 13 -11.91 1.52 -17.23
CA HIS A 13 -11.27 2.83 -17.17
C HIS A 13 -10.30 2.94 -15.99
N VAL A 14 -10.71 2.51 -14.80
CA VAL A 14 -9.85 2.52 -13.61
C VAL A 14 -8.61 1.65 -13.82
N LEU A 15 -8.77 0.45 -14.40
CA LEU A 15 -7.66 -0.43 -14.71
C LEU A 15 -6.71 0.17 -15.75
N SER A 16 -7.26 0.76 -16.82
CA SER A 16 -6.47 1.39 -17.87
C SER A 16 -5.69 2.59 -17.33
N PHE A 17 -6.32 3.43 -16.51
CA PHE A 17 -5.69 4.57 -15.86
C PHE A 17 -4.57 4.13 -14.90
N HIS A 18 -4.83 3.12 -14.07
CA HIS A 18 -3.82 2.55 -13.19
C HIS A 18 -2.61 2.01 -13.99
N GLN A 19 -2.88 1.25 -15.06
CA GLN A 19 -1.84 0.67 -15.91
C GLN A 19 -0.96 1.74 -16.57
N LEU A 20 -1.57 2.85 -17.01
CA LEU A 20 -0.83 4.00 -17.55
C LEU A 20 0.06 4.65 -16.49
N LEU A 21 -0.45 4.84 -15.27
CA LEU A 21 0.29 5.47 -14.18
C LEU A 21 1.49 4.63 -13.74
N VAL A 22 1.30 3.31 -13.56
CA VAL A 22 2.40 2.39 -13.22
C VAL A 22 3.42 2.28 -14.36
N SER A 23 2.97 2.30 -15.62
CA SER A 23 3.87 2.30 -16.78
C SER A 23 4.69 3.59 -16.88
N ALA A 24 4.08 4.76 -16.67
CA ALA A 24 4.76 6.05 -16.68
C ALA A 24 5.80 6.16 -15.54
N GLY A 25 5.41 5.78 -14.32
CA GLY A 25 6.32 5.72 -13.16
C GLY A 25 7.46 4.73 -13.38
N GLY A 26 7.17 3.53 -13.89
CA GLY A 26 8.17 2.52 -14.22
C GLY A 26 9.16 2.99 -15.29
N TRP A 27 8.70 3.65 -16.35
CA TRP A 27 9.57 4.25 -17.37
C TRP A 27 10.46 5.34 -16.79
N TYR A 28 9.92 6.21 -15.92
CA TYR A 28 10.68 7.24 -15.23
C TYR A 28 11.80 6.62 -14.37
N VAL A 29 11.47 5.65 -13.51
CA VAL A 29 12.43 4.92 -12.69
C VAL A 29 13.50 4.28 -13.58
N TRP A 30 13.10 3.52 -14.60
CA TRP A 30 14.02 2.87 -15.54
C TRP A 30 15.03 3.87 -16.13
N LYS A 31 14.55 5.00 -16.65
CA LYS A 31 15.38 6.03 -17.27
C LYS A 31 16.34 6.69 -16.28
N ARG A 32 15.90 6.93 -15.03
CA ARG A 32 16.76 7.55 -14.00
C ARG A 32 17.84 6.60 -13.52
N VAL A 33 17.50 5.33 -13.25
CA VAL A 33 18.46 4.35 -12.74
C VAL A 33 19.46 3.93 -13.83
N THR A 34 19.00 3.61 -15.05
CA THR A 34 19.90 3.16 -16.13
C THR A 34 20.89 4.23 -16.60
N ARG A 35 20.56 5.52 -16.47
CA ARG A 35 21.48 6.64 -16.73
C ARG A 35 22.70 6.64 -15.80
N VAL A 36 22.58 6.09 -14.60
CA VAL A 36 23.69 5.97 -13.65
C VAL A 36 24.70 4.91 -14.12
N PHE A 37 24.23 3.87 -14.82
CA PHE A 37 25.01 2.70 -15.22
C PHE A 37 25.34 2.67 -16.74
N GLN A 38 25.71 3.81 -17.33
CA GLN A 38 26.06 3.90 -18.76
C GLN A 38 27.42 3.22 -19.12
N PRO A 39 27.62 2.84 -20.41
CA PRO A 39 28.86 2.20 -20.87
C PRO A 39 30.08 3.09 -20.60
N GLY A 40 31.08 2.54 -19.89
CA GLY A 40 32.30 3.25 -19.48
C GLY A 40 32.61 3.17 -17.97
N CYS A 41 31.69 2.68 -17.15
CA CYS A 41 31.99 2.27 -15.78
C CYS A 41 32.52 0.82 -15.76
N LYS A 42 33.53 0.51 -14.94
CA LYS A 42 34.07 -0.86 -14.70
C LYS A 42 33.03 -1.87 -14.14
N PHE A 43 31.78 -1.43 -14.02
CA PHE A 43 30.64 -2.10 -13.41
C PHE A 43 29.64 -2.63 -14.45
N LEU A 44 30.10 -3.07 -15.63
CA LEU A 44 29.20 -3.62 -16.65
C LEU A 44 28.37 -4.82 -16.10
N SER A 45 28.94 -5.63 -15.21
CA SER A 45 28.21 -6.72 -14.54
C SER A 45 27.12 -6.21 -13.58
N ALA A 46 27.42 -5.18 -12.78
CA ALA A 46 26.44 -4.57 -11.87
C ALA A 46 25.33 -3.82 -12.62
N GLY A 47 25.65 -3.19 -13.76
CA GLY A 47 24.65 -2.57 -14.62
C GLY A 47 23.65 -3.58 -15.19
N THR A 48 24.12 -4.77 -15.58
CA THR A 48 23.25 -5.88 -16.02
C THR A 48 22.40 -6.42 -14.87
N ALA A 49 22.99 -6.62 -13.68
CA ALA A 49 22.26 -7.07 -12.50
C ALA A 49 21.16 -6.08 -12.08
N VAL A 50 21.45 -4.78 -12.04
CA VAL A 50 20.44 -3.75 -11.70
C VAL A 50 19.31 -3.72 -12.73
N ARG A 51 19.62 -3.85 -14.03
CA ARG A 51 18.58 -3.94 -15.06
C ARG A 51 17.71 -5.18 -14.89
N ALA A 52 18.31 -6.34 -14.59
CA ALA A 52 17.56 -7.56 -14.33
C ALA A 52 16.63 -7.41 -13.12
N VAL A 53 17.12 -6.85 -12.00
CA VAL A 53 16.30 -6.55 -10.81
C VAL A 53 15.17 -5.58 -11.15
N LEU A 54 15.44 -4.51 -11.90
CA LEU A 54 14.40 -3.55 -12.31
C LEU A 54 13.35 -4.19 -13.20
N ILE A 55 13.73 -5.07 -14.13
CA ILE A 55 12.76 -5.80 -14.97
C ILE A 55 11.85 -6.66 -14.09
N VAL A 56 12.41 -7.37 -13.11
CA VAL A 56 11.62 -8.20 -12.19
C VAL A 56 10.68 -7.34 -11.34
N VAL A 57 11.19 -6.27 -10.72
CA VAL A 57 10.40 -5.42 -9.80
C VAL A 57 9.32 -4.66 -10.57
N LEU A 58 9.69 -3.96 -11.65
CA LEU A 58 8.74 -3.18 -12.45
C LEU A 58 7.77 -4.08 -13.20
N GLY A 59 8.23 -5.21 -13.73
CA GLY A 59 7.37 -6.21 -14.38
C GLY A 59 6.34 -6.77 -13.40
N SER A 60 6.76 -7.19 -12.21
CA SER A 60 5.86 -7.70 -11.17
C SER A 60 4.85 -6.65 -10.70
N ALA A 61 5.23 -5.37 -10.73
CA ALA A 61 4.33 -4.26 -10.42
C ALA A 61 3.25 -4.04 -11.50
N GLN A 62 3.50 -4.35 -12.77
CA GLN A 62 2.48 -4.27 -13.83
C GLN A 62 1.38 -5.32 -13.66
N PHE A 63 1.73 -6.49 -13.12
CA PHE A 63 0.78 -7.59 -12.95
C PHE A 63 0.08 -7.57 -11.59
N SER A 64 0.44 -6.67 -10.66
CA SER A 64 -0.08 -6.69 -9.29
C SER A 64 -1.58 -6.49 -9.21
N VAL A 65 -2.14 -5.54 -9.96
CA VAL A 65 -3.59 -5.29 -9.98
C VAL A 65 -4.34 -6.39 -10.72
N GLY A 66 -3.78 -6.92 -11.81
CA GLY A 66 -4.36 -8.05 -12.53
C GLY A 66 -4.42 -9.33 -11.67
N LEU A 67 -3.32 -9.64 -10.98
CA LEU A 67 -3.23 -10.77 -10.05
C LEU A 67 -4.11 -10.55 -8.82
N GLY A 68 -4.14 -9.34 -8.29
CA GLY A 68 -5.04 -8.96 -7.19
C GLY A 68 -6.50 -9.24 -7.53
N LEU A 69 -6.94 -8.89 -8.74
CA LEU A 69 -8.31 -9.17 -9.21
C LEU A 69 -8.60 -10.65 -9.47
N LEU A 70 -7.61 -11.43 -9.93
CA LEU A 70 -7.77 -12.86 -10.22
C LEU A 70 -7.69 -13.76 -8.98
N PHE A 71 -7.01 -13.31 -7.93
CA PHE A 71 -6.74 -14.09 -6.72
C PHE A 71 -7.30 -13.46 -5.43
N VAL A 72 -8.32 -12.58 -5.52
CA VAL A 72 -9.02 -11.99 -4.35
C VAL A 72 -9.48 -13.07 -3.35
N ASP A 73 -9.78 -14.28 -3.83
CA ASP A 73 -10.56 -15.29 -3.09
C ASP A 73 -9.69 -16.31 -2.34
N ARG A 74 -8.36 -16.28 -2.53
CA ARG A 74 -7.42 -17.18 -1.86
C ARG A 74 -6.54 -16.33 -0.95
N GLU A 75 -6.56 -16.62 0.35
CA GLU A 75 -5.58 -16.15 1.36
C GLU A 75 -4.27 -15.75 0.67
N PRO A 76 -3.84 -14.47 0.76
CA PRO A 76 -3.12 -13.81 -0.32
C PRO A 76 -1.96 -14.67 -0.76
N ALA A 77 -2.10 -15.26 -1.95
CA ALA A 77 -1.14 -16.17 -2.51
C ALA A 77 0.24 -15.49 -2.46
N LEU A 78 1.29 -16.28 -2.20
CA LEU A 78 2.67 -15.77 -2.14
C LEU A 78 3.00 -14.87 -3.33
N VAL A 79 2.45 -15.19 -4.51
CA VAL A 79 2.51 -14.39 -5.74
C VAL A 79 1.89 -13.00 -5.58
N THR A 80 0.68 -12.88 -5.05
CA THR A 80 0.01 -11.59 -4.79
C THR A 80 0.77 -10.77 -3.77
N ARG A 81 1.31 -11.39 -2.71
CA ARG A 81 2.16 -10.69 -1.73
C ARG A 81 3.42 -10.13 -2.39
N ILE A 82 4.13 -10.94 -3.17
CA ILE A 82 5.33 -10.51 -3.90
C ILE A 82 5.00 -9.35 -4.85
N SER A 83 3.94 -9.48 -5.66
CA SER A 83 3.54 -8.42 -6.58
C SER A 83 3.15 -7.12 -5.86
N ASN A 84 2.44 -7.21 -4.74
CA ASN A 84 2.05 -6.05 -3.92
C ASN A 84 3.27 -5.40 -3.24
N THR A 85 4.23 -6.18 -2.78
CA THR A 85 5.50 -5.63 -2.27
C THR A 85 6.30 -4.97 -3.40
N CYS A 86 6.33 -5.54 -4.61
CA CYS A 86 7.05 -4.97 -5.75
C CYS A 86 6.47 -3.61 -6.18
N ILE A 87 5.15 -3.46 -6.23
CA ILE A 87 4.54 -2.16 -6.54
C ILE A 87 4.84 -1.14 -5.43
N GLY A 88 4.83 -1.55 -4.15
CA GLY A 88 5.22 -0.69 -3.03
C GLY A 88 6.66 -0.17 -3.17
N ILE A 89 7.61 -1.07 -3.46
CA ILE A 89 9.01 -0.71 -3.71
C ILE A 89 9.12 0.24 -4.92
N ALA A 90 8.42 -0.05 -6.02
CA ALA A 90 8.43 0.78 -7.22
C ALA A 90 7.87 2.19 -6.94
N LEU A 91 6.80 2.30 -6.15
CA LEU A 91 6.19 3.57 -5.74
C LEU A 91 7.13 4.36 -4.85
N PHE A 92 7.72 3.76 -3.81
CA PHE A 92 8.68 4.45 -2.95
C PHE A 92 9.89 4.93 -3.74
N LEU A 93 10.44 4.10 -4.62
CA LEU A 93 11.56 4.48 -5.47
C LEU A 93 11.19 5.64 -6.42
N CYS A 94 10.00 5.60 -7.04
CA CYS A 94 9.51 6.66 -7.91
C CYS A 94 9.32 7.98 -7.17
N THR A 95 8.70 7.95 -5.99
CA THR A 95 8.46 9.14 -5.15
C THR A 95 9.76 9.71 -4.60
N SER A 96 10.66 8.88 -4.07
CA SER A 96 11.96 9.34 -3.57
C SER A 96 12.81 9.96 -4.68
N LEU A 97 12.80 9.40 -5.90
CA LEU A 97 13.48 9.99 -7.05
C LEU A 97 12.86 11.34 -7.45
N SER A 98 11.53 11.43 -7.46
CA SER A 98 10.80 12.66 -7.80
C SER A 98 11.05 13.77 -6.78
N LEU A 99 11.02 13.46 -5.49
CA LEU A 99 11.33 14.41 -4.41
C LEU A 99 12.77 14.88 -4.46
N THR A 100 13.71 13.97 -4.70
CA THR A 100 15.12 14.34 -4.88
C THR A 100 15.29 15.23 -6.12
N ASP A 101 14.59 14.94 -7.21
CA ASP A 101 14.67 15.75 -8.42
C ASP A 101 14.10 17.16 -8.23
N LEU A 102 12.99 17.28 -7.51
CA LEU A 102 12.38 18.54 -7.14
C LEU A 102 13.28 19.34 -6.19
N ALA A 103 13.84 18.71 -5.15
CA ALA A 103 14.75 19.36 -4.21
C ALA A 103 15.96 19.95 -4.92
N PHE A 104 16.62 19.18 -5.80
CA PHE A 104 17.77 19.66 -6.58
C PHE A 104 17.39 20.73 -7.60
N PHE A 105 16.17 20.70 -8.16
CA PHE A 105 15.67 21.77 -9.04
C PHE A 105 15.45 23.07 -8.28
N CYS A 106 14.82 23.02 -7.10
CA CYS A 106 14.59 24.18 -6.24
C CYS A 106 15.91 24.75 -5.73
N ILE A 107 16.80 23.91 -5.18
CA ILE A 107 18.14 24.32 -4.74
C ILE A 107 18.94 24.91 -5.90
N GLY A 108 18.86 24.31 -7.09
CA GLY A 108 19.53 24.81 -8.29
C GLY A 108 19.03 26.19 -8.72
N LYS A 109 17.71 26.44 -8.63
CA LYS A 109 17.12 27.76 -8.91
C LYS A 109 17.49 28.81 -7.86
N THR A 110 17.55 28.44 -6.59
CA THR A 110 17.83 29.37 -5.49
C THR A 110 19.32 29.70 -5.39
N LEU A 111 20.21 28.74 -5.67
CA LEU A 111 21.66 28.92 -5.51
C LEU A 111 22.38 29.39 -6.78
N PHE A 112 21.89 29.09 -7.99
CA PHE A 112 22.68 29.36 -9.22
C PHE A 112 21.82 29.65 -10.47
N THR A 113 21.76 30.93 -10.87
CA THR A 113 21.32 31.40 -12.20
C THR A 113 22.32 31.10 -13.34
N SER A 114 23.46 30.46 -13.05
CA SER A 114 24.56 30.22 -13.99
C SER A 114 24.69 28.75 -14.40
N GLN A 115 23.73 28.24 -15.18
CA GLN A 115 23.73 26.84 -15.65
C GLN A 115 24.57 26.56 -16.91
N ARG A 116 25.29 27.53 -17.48
CA ARG A 116 25.80 27.39 -18.86
C ARG A 116 27.11 26.60 -19.03
N ARG A 117 27.78 26.14 -17.96
CA ARG A 117 29.06 25.38 -18.05
C ARG A 117 29.21 24.27 -17.00
N ARG A 118 28.26 23.34 -16.89
CA ARG A 118 28.47 22.11 -16.09
C ARG A 118 29.19 21.06 -16.94
N GLY A 119 30.37 20.62 -16.51
CA GLY A 119 31.11 19.56 -17.20
C GLY A 119 30.44 18.19 -17.01
N ARG A 120 30.48 17.32 -18.03
CA ARG A 120 29.87 15.97 -18.04
C ARG A 120 30.24 15.09 -16.82
N ARG A 121 31.41 15.33 -16.19
CA ARG A 121 31.86 14.60 -14.99
C ARG A 121 31.09 14.99 -13.73
N LEU A 122 30.78 16.29 -13.56
CA LEU A 122 30.02 16.84 -12.43
C LEU A 122 28.54 16.43 -12.52
N GLU A 123 27.97 16.45 -13.73
CA GLU A 123 26.60 15.96 -13.97
C GLU A 123 26.45 14.48 -13.62
N ARG A 124 27.47 13.65 -13.93
CA ARG A 124 27.48 12.23 -13.59
C ARG A 124 27.65 11.97 -12.09
N SER A 125 28.44 12.77 -11.37
CA SER A 125 28.54 12.63 -9.90
C SER A 125 27.24 13.05 -9.22
N GLU A 126 26.58 14.09 -9.70
CA GLU A 126 25.30 14.55 -9.14
C GLU A 126 24.17 13.56 -9.42
N ALA A 127 24.10 13.00 -10.63
CA ALA A 127 23.13 11.96 -10.95
C ALA A 127 23.31 10.72 -10.05
N ARG A 128 24.56 10.35 -9.72
CA ARG A 128 24.88 9.27 -8.78
C ARG A 128 24.42 9.58 -7.37
N TRP A 129 24.74 10.77 -6.85
CA TRP A 129 24.32 11.17 -5.51
C TRP A 129 22.79 11.25 -5.36
N ARG A 130 22.10 11.81 -6.37
CA ARG A 130 20.64 11.86 -6.39
C ARG A 130 20.02 10.45 -6.36
N PHE A 131 20.59 9.53 -7.13
CA PHE A 131 20.14 8.14 -7.12
C PHE A 131 20.39 7.46 -5.76
N LEU A 132 21.57 7.64 -5.16
CA LEU A 132 21.89 7.03 -3.87
C LEU A 132 20.99 7.54 -2.75
N VAL A 133 20.75 8.85 -2.68
CA VAL A 133 19.84 9.45 -1.69
C VAL A 133 18.42 8.90 -1.87
N ALA A 134 17.93 8.86 -3.11
CA ALA A 134 16.60 8.32 -3.41
C ALA A 134 16.49 6.83 -3.08
N LEU A 135 17.54 6.04 -3.35
CA LEU A 135 17.58 4.61 -3.04
C LEU A 135 17.55 4.36 -1.54
N VAL A 136 18.36 5.07 -0.76
CA VAL A 136 18.38 4.95 0.71
C VAL A 136 17.03 5.36 1.29
N ALA A 137 16.44 6.46 0.82
CA ALA A 137 15.11 6.88 1.24
C ALA A 137 14.04 5.81 0.92
N ALA A 138 14.07 5.25 -0.29
CA ALA A 138 13.11 4.23 -0.69
C ALA A 138 13.25 2.94 0.14
N ILE A 139 14.48 2.50 0.44
CA ILE A 139 14.73 1.36 1.33
C ILE A 139 14.24 1.65 2.74
N GLY A 140 14.56 2.82 3.30
CA GLY A 140 14.13 3.22 4.64
C GLY A 140 12.60 3.28 4.77
N LEU A 141 11.92 3.90 3.81
CA LEU A 141 10.45 3.95 3.74
C LEU A 141 9.83 2.57 3.60
N SER A 142 10.40 1.72 2.75
CA SER A 142 9.92 0.34 2.57
C SER A 142 10.04 -0.47 3.86
N PHE A 143 11.19 -0.36 4.55
CA PHE A 143 11.43 -1.06 5.80
C PHE A 143 10.53 -0.55 6.94
N ALA A 144 10.39 0.78 7.06
CA ALA A 144 9.47 1.39 8.02
C ALA A 144 8.02 0.96 7.78
N GLY A 145 7.58 0.91 6.52
CA GLY A 145 6.25 0.40 6.16
C GLY A 145 6.04 -1.06 6.55
N LEU A 146 7.03 -1.93 6.31
CA LEU A 146 6.97 -3.34 6.72
C LEU A 146 6.88 -3.52 8.24
N LEU A 147 7.60 -2.71 9.01
CA LEU A 147 7.53 -2.74 10.48
C LEU A 147 6.19 -2.20 11.01
N GLY A 148 5.62 -1.18 10.36
CA GLY A 148 4.36 -0.56 10.77
C GLY A 148 3.12 -1.45 10.58
N VAL A 149 3.13 -2.35 9.59
CA VAL A 149 2.00 -3.27 9.31
C VAL A 149 1.88 -4.40 10.36
N ALA A 150 2.90 -4.60 11.20
CA ALA A 150 2.98 -5.80 12.05
C ALA A 150 2.15 -5.75 13.35
N GLN A 151 1.61 -4.59 13.76
CA GLN A 151 1.09 -4.43 15.12
C GLN A 151 -0.41 -4.08 15.16
N PHE A 152 -1.21 -5.07 15.57
CA PHE A 152 -2.56 -4.84 16.09
C PHE A 152 -2.42 -4.26 17.51
N THR A 153 -2.91 -3.03 17.70
CA THR A 153 -2.87 -2.34 18.99
C THR A 153 -4.31 -2.07 19.44
N VAL A 154 -4.62 -2.42 20.69
CA VAL A 154 -5.90 -2.08 21.31
C VAL A 154 -5.76 -0.70 21.94
N GLU A 155 -6.47 0.28 21.39
CA GLU A 155 -6.58 1.61 21.98
C GLU A 155 -7.80 1.67 22.92
N ARG A 156 -7.59 2.15 24.15
CA ARG A 156 -8.66 2.29 25.16
C ARG A 156 -8.95 3.78 25.37
N LEU A 157 -10.15 4.21 24.99
CA LEU A 157 -10.59 5.59 25.11
C LEU A 157 -11.79 5.67 26.06
N ASN A 158 -11.71 6.60 27.02
CA ASN A 158 -12.84 6.94 27.88
C ASN A 158 -13.63 8.08 27.23
N ILE A 159 -14.86 7.81 26.82
CA ILE A 159 -15.71 8.78 26.10
C ILE A 159 -16.77 9.32 27.08
N PRO A 160 -16.64 10.57 27.59
CA PRO A 160 -17.65 11.16 28.46
C PRO A 160 -18.88 11.58 27.64
N ILE A 161 -20.04 11.02 27.96
CA ILE A 161 -21.30 11.36 27.29
C ILE A 161 -22.17 12.16 28.27
N ARG A 162 -22.47 13.41 27.92
CA ARG A 162 -23.33 14.28 28.72
C ARG A 162 -24.77 13.77 28.67
N GLY A 163 -25.40 13.60 29.84
CA GLY A 163 -26.77 13.12 29.94
C GLY A 163 -26.91 11.61 29.72
N LEU A 164 -25.80 10.85 29.73
CA LEU A 164 -25.86 9.39 29.70
C LEU A 164 -26.56 8.87 30.97
N ASP A 165 -27.46 7.90 30.78
CA ASP A 165 -28.07 7.20 31.91
C ASP A 165 -26.99 6.57 32.79
N ARG A 166 -27.15 6.69 34.12
CA ARG A 166 -26.23 6.09 35.09
C ARG A 166 -26.12 4.58 34.91
N ALA A 167 -27.18 3.92 34.43
CA ALA A 167 -27.16 2.49 34.13
C ALA A 167 -26.18 2.09 33.01
N LEU A 168 -25.82 3.03 32.12
CA LEU A 168 -24.89 2.81 31.02
C LEU A 168 -23.46 3.26 31.35
N ASN A 169 -23.23 3.86 32.51
CA ASN A 169 -21.90 4.28 32.91
C ASN A 169 -20.98 3.07 33.11
N GLY A 170 -19.80 3.11 32.49
CA GLY A 170 -18.85 1.98 32.49
C GLY A 170 -19.12 0.93 31.41
N THR A 171 -20.11 1.13 30.54
CA THR A 171 -20.33 0.26 29.37
C THR A 171 -19.11 0.29 28.46
N THR A 172 -18.63 -0.89 28.09
CA THR A 172 -17.48 -1.09 27.19
C THR A 172 -17.96 -1.42 25.78
N VAL A 173 -17.48 -0.65 24.82
CA VAL A 173 -17.78 -0.87 23.39
C VAL A 173 -16.47 -1.11 22.66
N VAL A 174 -16.37 -2.24 21.95
CA VAL A 174 -15.29 -2.46 20.99
C VAL A 174 -15.80 -2.04 19.62
N GLN A 175 -15.13 -1.04 19.04
CA GLN A 175 -15.39 -0.58 17.69
C GLN A 175 -14.34 -1.18 16.75
N LEU A 176 -14.81 -1.84 15.70
CA LEU A 176 -14.01 -2.32 14.57
C LEU A 176 -14.41 -1.51 13.34
N SER A 177 -13.46 -0.91 12.63
CA SER A 177 -13.73 -0.18 11.38
C SER A 177 -12.78 -0.64 10.28
N ASP A 178 -13.20 -0.44 9.02
CA ASP A 178 -12.35 -0.53 7.83
C ASP A 178 -11.47 -1.79 7.79
N ILE A 179 -12.09 -2.93 8.08
CA ILE A 179 -11.39 -4.22 8.13
C ILE A 179 -10.91 -4.61 6.71
N HIS A 180 -11.61 -4.17 5.67
CA HIS A 180 -11.20 -4.32 4.26
C HIS A 180 -10.85 -5.77 3.91
N LEU A 181 -11.74 -6.71 4.19
CA LEU A 181 -11.54 -8.13 3.90
C LEU A 181 -11.49 -8.39 2.39
N GLY A 182 -10.42 -9.03 1.92
CA GLY A 182 -10.17 -9.22 0.49
C GLY A 182 -8.69 -9.44 0.16
N GLY A 183 -8.23 -8.88 -0.97
CA GLY A 183 -6.91 -9.18 -1.57
C GLY A 183 -5.67 -8.87 -0.70
N TYR A 184 -5.83 -8.22 0.46
CA TYR A 184 -4.75 -7.93 1.41
C TYR A 184 -4.99 -8.55 2.80
N SER A 185 -6.23 -8.55 3.30
CA SER A 185 -6.62 -9.09 4.61
C SER A 185 -7.43 -10.37 4.45
N GLY A 186 -6.85 -11.49 4.91
CA GLY A 186 -7.45 -12.82 4.81
C GLY A 186 -8.26 -13.24 6.05
N ARG A 187 -8.71 -14.48 6.02
CA ARG A 187 -9.41 -15.16 7.12
C ARG A 187 -8.54 -15.24 8.38
N SER A 188 -7.24 -15.46 8.24
CA SER A 188 -6.28 -15.53 9.35
C SER A 188 -6.21 -14.22 10.14
N THR A 189 -6.14 -13.09 9.43
CA THR A 189 -6.20 -11.75 10.02
C THR A 189 -7.53 -11.53 10.75
N LEU A 190 -8.65 -11.90 10.10
CA LEU A 190 -9.96 -11.75 10.71
C LEU A 190 -10.12 -12.61 11.97
N GLN A 191 -9.64 -13.86 11.94
CA GLN A 191 -9.66 -14.73 13.12
C GLN A 191 -8.91 -14.08 14.28
N ARG A 192 -7.72 -13.51 14.03
CA ARG A 192 -6.96 -12.79 15.06
C ARG A 192 -7.75 -11.59 15.62
N ILE A 193 -8.42 -10.81 14.77
CA ILE A 193 -9.27 -9.69 15.21
C ILE A 193 -10.40 -10.18 16.12
N VAL A 194 -11.06 -11.28 15.75
CA VAL A 194 -12.14 -11.87 16.54
C VAL A 194 -11.62 -12.36 17.89
N ASP A 195 -10.48 -13.06 17.90
CA ASP A 195 -9.87 -13.58 19.12
C ASP A 195 -9.45 -12.45 20.07
N GLU A 196 -8.80 -11.40 19.57
CA GLU A 196 -8.42 -10.23 20.37
C GLU A 196 -9.65 -9.47 20.87
N THR A 197 -10.68 -9.30 20.05
CA THR A 197 -11.95 -8.64 20.45
C THR A 197 -12.61 -9.41 21.60
N ASN A 198 -12.71 -10.73 21.49
CA ASN A 198 -13.33 -11.57 22.50
C ASN A 198 -12.54 -11.56 23.83
N LYS A 199 -11.20 -11.46 23.78
CA LYS A 199 -10.36 -11.32 25.00
C LYS A 199 -10.66 -10.04 25.79
N LEU A 200 -11.19 -9.00 25.14
CA LEU A 200 -11.57 -7.76 25.81
C LEU A 200 -12.88 -7.89 26.61
N ASN A 201 -13.64 -8.97 26.41
CA ASN A 201 -14.93 -9.24 27.05
C ASN A 201 -15.90 -8.03 27.03
N PRO A 202 -16.18 -7.45 25.83
CA PRO A 202 -16.93 -6.21 25.74
C PRO A 202 -18.43 -6.40 25.99
N ASP A 203 -19.09 -5.32 26.40
CA ASP A 203 -20.54 -5.30 26.51
C ASP A 203 -21.18 -5.24 25.12
N LEU A 204 -20.58 -4.47 24.20
CA LEU A 204 -21.04 -4.31 22.82
C LEU A 204 -19.87 -4.39 21.83
N VAL A 205 -20.11 -5.03 20.69
CA VAL A 205 -19.21 -4.95 19.53
C VAL A 205 -19.93 -4.22 18.41
N VAL A 206 -19.29 -3.20 17.85
CA VAL A 206 -19.82 -2.44 16.71
C VAL A 206 -18.82 -2.49 15.57
N ILE A 207 -19.29 -2.86 14.38
CA ILE A 207 -18.51 -2.84 13.15
C ILE A 207 -19.01 -1.64 12.33
N THR A 208 -18.15 -0.64 12.13
CA THR A 208 -18.50 0.64 11.52
C THR A 208 -17.65 0.89 10.28
N GLY A 209 -18.20 0.66 9.09
CA GLY A 209 -17.48 0.92 7.84
C GLY A 209 -16.99 -0.34 7.13
N ASP A 210 -16.11 -0.14 6.16
CA ASP A 210 -15.87 -1.06 5.04
C ASP A 210 -15.36 -2.43 5.49
N LEU A 211 -16.28 -3.39 5.58
CA LEU A 211 -15.95 -4.75 6.01
C LEU A 211 -15.22 -5.52 4.91
N VAL A 212 -15.52 -5.26 3.64
CA VAL A 212 -15.13 -6.11 2.51
C VAL A 212 -14.80 -5.28 1.26
N ASP A 213 -13.71 -5.64 0.56
CA ASP A 213 -13.25 -4.96 -0.66
C ASP A 213 -13.53 -5.78 -1.95
N GLY A 214 -14.16 -6.95 -1.80
CA GLY A 214 -14.37 -7.93 -2.87
C GLY A 214 -15.83 -8.14 -3.27
N ALA A 215 -16.05 -8.90 -4.35
CA ALA A 215 -17.39 -9.30 -4.74
C ALA A 215 -18.00 -10.30 -3.73
N VAL A 216 -19.24 -10.06 -3.32
CA VAL A 216 -19.98 -10.82 -2.28
C VAL A 216 -19.96 -12.35 -2.47
N VAL A 217 -19.91 -12.80 -3.73
CA VAL A 217 -19.92 -14.23 -4.09
C VAL A 217 -18.75 -15.01 -3.49
N PHE A 218 -17.61 -14.34 -3.24
CA PHE A 218 -16.38 -14.99 -2.78
C PHE A 218 -16.05 -14.75 -1.30
N LEU A 219 -16.84 -13.91 -0.60
CA LEU A 219 -16.55 -13.49 0.77
C LEU A 219 -17.04 -14.47 1.84
N ARG A 220 -17.90 -15.44 1.47
CA ARG A 220 -18.59 -16.32 2.43
C ARG A 220 -17.65 -17.08 3.37
N GLU A 221 -16.52 -17.58 2.86
CA GLU A 221 -15.54 -18.31 3.67
C GLU A 221 -14.63 -17.37 4.47
N ILE A 222 -14.30 -16.20 3.92
CA ILE A 222 -13.44 -15.20 4.56
C ILE A 222 -14.13 -14.57 5.77
N VAL A 223 -15.45 -14.31 5.68
CA VAL A 223 -16.23 -13.69 6.77
C VAL A 223 -16.68 -14.69 7.84
N GLN A 224 -16.45 -15.99 7.65
CA GLN A 224 -16.89 -17.03 8.59
C GLN A 224 -16.46 -16.79 10.05
N PRO A 225 -15.23 -16.32 10.34
CA PRO A 225 -14.80 -16.01 11.70
C PRO A 225 -15.66 -14.96 12.43
N LEU A 226 -16.34 -14.04 11.73
CA LEU A 226 -17.20 -13.02 12.36
C LEU A 226 -18.32 -13.63 13.20
N ARG A 227 -18.74 -14.86 12.89
CA ARG A 227 -19.72 -15.61 13.70
C ARG A 227 -19.25 -15.85 15.13
N GLY A 228 -17.93 -15.80 15.35
CA GLY A 228 -17.31 -15.98 16.67
C GLY A 228 -17.26 -14.71 17.51
N LEU A 229 -17.62 -13.53 16.98
CA LEU A 229 -17.64 -12.30 17.76
C LEU A 229 -18.70 -12.37 18.86
N ARG A 230 -18.32 -11.94 20.07
CA ARG A 230 -19.17 -11.97 21.25
C ARG A 230 -19.14 -10.62 21.96
N GLY A 231 -20.32 -10.07 22.16
CA GLY A 231 -20.58 -8.96 23.08
C GLY A 231 -21.79 -9.33 23.95
N LYS A 232 -21.80 -8.93 25.22
CA LYS A 232 -22.88 -9.29 26.17
C LYS A 232 -24.27 -8.85 25.70
N HIS A 233 -24.33 -7.71 25.01
CA HIS A 233 -25.56 -7.13 24.46
C HIS A 233 -25.65 -7.24 22.93
N GLY A 234 -24.72 -7.96 22.30
CA GLY A 234 -24.75 -8.27 20.87
C GLY A 234 -23.64 -7.62 20.04
N VAL A 235 -23.73 -7.88 18.74
CA VAL A 235 -22.80 -7.41 17.71
C VAL A 235 -23.61 -6.67 16.65
N PHE A 236 -23.23 -5.43 16.34
CA PHE A 236 -23.92 -4.57 15.38
C PHE A 236 -23.01 -4.23 14.20
N PHE A 237 -23.59 -4.08 13.02
CA PHE A 237 -22.86 -3.74 11.79
C PHE A 237 -23.56 -2.61 11.06
N ALA A 238 -22.78 -1.60 10.67
CA ALA A 238 -23.19 -0.54 9.77
C ALA A 238 -22.31 -0.58 8.52
N THR A 239 -22.95 -0.61 7.34
CA THR A 239 -22.25 -0.61 6.05
C THR A 239 -21.51 0.70 5.82
N GLY A 240 -20.29 0.63 5.29
CA GLY A 240 -19.58 1.79 4.74
C GLY A 240 -20.07 2.17 3.35
N MET A 241 -19.34 3.08 2.68
CA MET A 241 -19.72 3.71 1.40
C MET A 241 -18.98 3.12 0.20
#